data_AF-A0A060VQX8-F1
#
_entry.id   AF-A0A060VQX8-F1
#
_cell.length_a   1.000
_cell.length_b   1.000
_cell.length_c   1.000
_cell.angle_alpha   90.00
_cell.angle_beta   90.00
_cell.angle_gamma   90.00
#
_symmetry.space_group_name_H-M   'P 1'
#
loop_
_entity.id
_entity.type
_entity.pdbx_description
1 polymer ?
#
loop_
_entity_poly.entity_id
_entity_poly.type
_entity_poly.pdbx_seq_one_letter_code
_entity_poly.pdbx_strand_id
1 'polypeptide(L)'
;MSPILLNGIGTVNDHSEYIEPEVPFKNPQIHVKNPHLDTMEEDILYHFNLGTKTHNLPEMFGDIKFVCVGGSANRMKSFAQFIHQELALPGNMDDVTDICEGTDRYSMYKVGPVLSISVSIARRTHLPRTR
;
A
#
# COMPACT_ATOMS: atom_id res chain seq x y z
N MET A 1 -29.66 -23.77 18.77
CA MET A 1 -28.23 -23.65 18.43
C MET A 1 -27.79 -22.29 18.93
N SER A 2 -27.00 -22.26 19.99
CA SER A 2 -26.67 -21.05 20.74
C SER A 2 -25.45 -20.32 20.13
N PRO A 3 -25.40 -18.99 20.18
CA PRO A 3 -24.23 -18.22 19.76
C PRO A 3 -23.11 -18.30 20.80
N ILE A 4 -21.85 -18.31 20.33
CA ILE A 4 -20.66 -18.24 21.17
C ILE A 4 -20.40 -16.77 21.51
N LEU A 5 -20.67 -16.40 22.76
CA LEU A 5 -20.18 -15.19 23.40
C LEU A 5 -18.74 -15.45 23.87
N LEU A 6 -17.81 -14.56 23.50
CA LEU A 6 -16.47 -14.54 24.09
C LEU A 6 -16.33 -13.31 24.98
N ASN A 7 -16.87 -13.40 26.20
CA ASN A 7 -16.53 -12.48 27.29
C ASN A 7 -15.38 -13.07 28.09
N GLY A 8 -14.16 -12.57 27.88
CA GLY A 8 -13.03 -12.78 28.77
C GLY A 8 -12.74 -11.50 29.55
N ILE A 9 -13.32 -11.37 30.74
CA ILE A 9 -12.92 -10.37 31.73
C ILE A 9 -11.71 -10.95 32.48
N GLY A 10 -10.54 -10.35 32.27
CA GLY A 10 -9.39 -10.45 33.16
C GLY A 10 -9.16 -9.07 33.77
N THR A 11 -9.27 -8.97 35.09
CA THR A 11 -9.07 -7.75 35.86
C THR A 11 -7.59 -7.43 36.00
N VAL A 12 -7.14 -6.29 35.45
CA VAL A 12 -5.97 -5.56 35.97
C VAL A 12 -6.29 -4.08 35.93
N ASN A 13 -6.61 -3.52 37.10
CA ASN A 13 -6.37 -2.11 37.35
C ASN A 13 -4.88 -1.96 37.60
N ASP A 14 -4.16 -1.33 36.68
CA ASP A 14 -3.02 -0.49 37.06
C ASP A 14 -3.04 0.74 36.17
N HIS A 15 -3.51 1.84 36.75
CA HIS A 15 -3.28 3.18 36.22
C HIS A 15 -1.81 3.52 36.50
N SER A 16 -0.91 3.03 35.66
CA SER A 16 0.46 3.50 35.57
C SER A 16 0.73 3.99 34.15
N GLU A 17 0.33 5.25 33.93
CA GLU A 17 1.15 6.29 33.31
C GLU A 17 2.19 5.81 32.28
N TYR A 18 1.75 5.49 31.06
CA TYR A 18 2.59 5.70 29.88
C TYR A 18 2.26 7.08 29.32
N ILE A 19 2.80 8.11 29.99
CA ILE A 19 3.05 9.38 29.30
C ILE A 19 4.23 9.08 28.37
N GLU A 20 3.90 8.56 27.18
CA GLU A 20 4.82 8.66 26.05
C GLU A 20 5.07 10.16 25.86
N PRO A 21 6.32 10.65 25.94
CA PRO A 21 6.60 12.02 25.56
C PRO A 21 6.04 12.22 24.15
N GLU A 22 5.44 13.37 23.86
CA GLU A 22 5.05 13.73 22.50
C GLU A 22 6.30 13.80 21.61
N VAL A 23 6.82 12.65 21.18
CA VAL A 23 7.75 12.54 20.09
C VAL A 23 6.86 12.75 18.88
N PRO A 24 7.01 13.84 18.11
CA PRO A 24 6.27 13.98 16.87
C PRO A 24 6.54 12.70 16.09
N PHE A 25 5.50 11.91 15.79
CA PHE A 25 5.63 10.68 15.01
C PHE A 25 6.11 11.09 13.62
N LYS A 26 7.43 11.22 13.48
CA LYS A 26 8.08 11.62 12.25
C LYS A 26 8.02 10.38 11.39
N ASN A 27 7.09 10.37 10.43
CA ASN A 27 6.97 9.27 9.48
C ASN A 27 8.37 8.96 8.94
N PRO A 28 8.89 7.73 9.14
CA PRO A 28 10.21 7.38 8.68
C PRO A 28 10.25 7.59 7.16
N GLN A 29 11.20 8.40 6.72
CA GLN A 29 11.34 8.70 5.30
C GLN A 29 11.77 7.44 4.57
N ILE A 30 11.13 7.15 3.44
CA ILE A 30 11.51 6.01 2.59
C ILE A 30 12.87 6.34 1.96
N HIS A 31 13.84 5.44 2.12
CA HIS A 31 15.19 5.61 1.59
C HIS A 31 15.51 4.55 0.54
N VAL A 32 16.07 4.99 -0.58
CA VAL A 32 16.59 4.12 -1.63
C VAL A 32 18.10 3.96 -1.47
N LYS A 33 18.62 2.75 -1.71
CA LYS A 33 20.05 2.45 -1.65
C LYS A 33 20.63 2.30 -3.06
N ASN A 34 20.52 3.35 -3.86
CA ASN A 34 21.08 3.41 -5.21
C ASN A 34 21.64 4.81 -5.48
N PRO A 35 22.97 4.99 -5.48
CA PRO A 35 23.60 6.30 -5.64
C PRO A 35 23.41 6.90 -7.03
N HIS A 36 22.95 6.11 -8.00
CA HIS A 36 22.77 6.58 -9.37
C HIS A 36 21.42 7.28 -9.58
N LEU A 37 20.39 6.99 -8.76
CA LEU A 37 19.05 7.55 -8.95
C LEU A 37 19.04 9.07 -8.86
N ASP A 38 19.77 9.64 -7.91
CA ASP A 38 19.80 11.10 -7.70
C ASP A 38 20.44 11.86 -8.86
N THR A 39 21.26 11.17 -9.67
CA THR A 39 21.95 11.77 -10.83
C THR A 39 21.19 11.61 -12.14
N MET A 40 20.09 10.85 -12.15
CA MET A 40 19.31 10.62 -13.35
C MET A 40 18.45 11.84 -13.68
N GLU A 41 18.41 12.22 -14.95
CA GLU A 41 17.56 13.31 -15.44
C GLU A 41 16.07 12.93 -15.38
N GLU A 42 15.77 11.66 -15.61
CA GLU A 42 14.42 11.08 -15.54
C GLU A 42 14.54 9.64 -15.04
N ASP A 43 13.61 9.25 -14.18
CA ASP A 43 13.39 7.85 -13.81
C ASP A 43 12.05 7.38 -14.36
N ILE A 44 12.07 6.29 -15.12
CA ILE A 44 10.90 5.71 -15.78
C ILE A 44 10.56 4.40 -15.06
N LEU A 45 9.45 4.42 -14.33
CA LEU A 45 8.86 3.25 -13.69
C LEU A 45 8.08 2.44 -14.75
N TYR A 46 8.84 1.84 -15.66
CA TYR A 46 8.33 1.23 -16.89
C TYR A 46 7.15 0.26 -16.69
N HIS A 47 7.18 -0.52 -15.62
CA HIS A 47 6.14 -1.52 -15.33
C HIS A 47 4.82 -0.92 -14.81
N PHE A 48 4.84 0.34 -14.39
CA PHE A 48 3.66 1.07 -13.93
C PHE A 48 3.20 2.13 -14.92
N ASN A 49 3.89 2.29 -16.07
CA ASN A 49 3.65 3.37 -17.01
C ASN A 49 3.77 4.77 -16.37
N LEU A 50 4.64 4.92 -15.37
CA LEU A 50 4.90 6.18 -14.67
C LEU A 50 6.33 6.64 -14.92
N GLY A 51 6.58 7.94 -14.76
CA GLY A 51 7.90 8.52 -14.86
C GLY A 51 7.97 9.88 -14.18
N THR A 52 9.17 10.28 -13.75
CA THR A 52 9.36 11.51 -12.96
C THR A 52 9.15 12.79 -13.78
N LYS A 53 9.29 12.77 -15.11
CA LYS A 53 8.97 13.91 -15.98
C LYS A 53 7.53 13.92 -16.46
N THR A 54 6.90 12.75 -16.55
CA THR A 54 5.53 12.60 -17.06
C THR A 54 4.48 12.77 -15.98
N HIS A 55 4.84 12.53 -14.71
CA HIS A 55 3.91 12.52 -13.58
C HIS A 55 4.48 13.23 -12.36
N ASN A 56 3.62 13.95 -11.63
CA ASN A 56 3.97 14.57 -10.35
C ASN A 56 3.84 13.53 -9.21
N LEU A 57 4.87 12.68 -9.05
CA LEU A 57 4.85 11.59 -8.07
C LEU A 57 4.64 12.05 -6.61
N PRO A 58 5.23 13.17 -6.14
CA PRO A 58 4.93 13.71 -4.81
C PRO A 58 3.46 14.08 -4.59
N GLU A 59 2.81 14.67 -5.60
CA GLU A 59 1.39 15.03 -5.54
C GLU A 59 0.49 13.78 -5.57
N MET A 60 0.84 12.79 -6.40
CA MET A 60 0.07 11.55 -6.53
C MET A 60 0.14 10.66 -5.28
N PHE A 61 1.33 10.54 -4.66
CA PHE A 61 1.61 9.51 -3.65
C PHE A 61 2.15 10.04 -2.31
N GLY A 62 2.32 11.35 -2.14
CA GLY A 62 2.91 11.92 -0.91
C GLY A 62 2.06 11.75 0.35
N ASP A 63 0.76 11.53 0.18
CA ASP A 63 -0.21 11.28 1.25
C ASP A 63 -0.35 9.80 1.64
N ILE A 64 0.27 8.87 0.88
CA ILE A 64 0.20 7.43 1.15
C ILE A 64 0.88 7.07 2.46
N LYS A 65 0.20 6.24 3.25
CA LYS A 65 0.69 5.68 4.54
C LYS A 65 0.71 4.16 4.54
N PHE A 66 -0.18 3.53 3.78
CA PHE A 66 -0.30 2.07 3.74
C PHE A 66 -0.22 1.59 2.30
N VAL A 67 0.59 0.56 2.06
CA VAL A 67 0.67 -0.12 0.76
C VAL A 67 0.29 -1.58 0.96
N CYS A 68 -0.76 -2.02 0.29
CA CYS A 68 -1.19 -3.41 0.25
C CYS A 68 -0.85 -4.02 -1.12
N VAL A 69 -0.21 -5.18 -1.13
CA VAL A 69 0.23 -5.88 -2.34
C VAL A 69 -0.32 -7.29 -2.38
N GLY A 70 -0.77 -7.73 -3.56
CA GLY A 70 -1.32 -9.08 -3.71
C GLY A 70 -1.32 -9.60 -5.14
N GLY A 71 -1.48 -10.91 -5.28
CA GLY A 71 -1.21 -11.59 -6.56
C GLY A 71 -2.16 -11.32 -7.74
N SER A 72 -3.37 -10.83 -7.50
CA SER A 72 -4.44 -10.78 -8.51
C SER A 72 -4.98 -9.37 -8.62
N ALA A 73 -5.00 -8.82 -9.82
CA ALA A 73 -5.55 -7.49 -10.12
C ALA A 73 -6.97 -7.33 -9.57
N ASN A 74 -7.86 -8.30 -9.84
CA ASN A 74 -9.24 -8.27 -9.35
C ASN A 74 -9.32 -8.25 -7.81
N ARG A 75 -8.50 -9.05 -7.12
CA ARG A 75 -8.48 -9.02 -5.64
C ARG A 75 -8.03 -7.67 -5.11
N MET A 76 -7.02 -7.06 -5.75
CA MET A 76 -6.52 -5.76 -5.31
C MET A 76 -7.49 -4.62 -5.62
N LYS A 77 -8.26 -4.71 -6.71
CA LYS A 77 -9.37 -3.79 -6.99
C LYS A 77 -10.47 -3.90 -5.94
N SER A 78 -10.95 -5.12 -5.67
CA SER A 78 -11.97 -5.35 -4.63
C SER A 78 -11.50 -4.91 -3.25
N PHE A 79 -10.22 -5.10 -2.92
CA PHE A 79 -9.63 -4.60 -1.69
C PHE A 79 -9.69 -3.07 -1.62
N ALA A 80 -9.31 -2.36 -2.69
CA ALA A 80 -9.36 -0.91 -2.73
C ALA A 80 -10.80 -0.38 -2.54
N GLN A 81 -11.76 -1.01 -3.24
CA GLN A 81 -13.19 -0.70 -3.11
C GLN A 81 -13.72 -0.95 -1.68
N PHE A 82 -13.31 -2.07 -1.07
CA PHE A 82 -13.65 -2.38 0.32
C PHE A 82 -13.10 -1.32 1.28
N ILE A 83 -11.83 -0.95 1.15
CA ILE A 83 -11.21 0.08 2.00
C ILE A 83 -11.84 1.46 1.80
N HIS A 84 -12.28 1.82 0.59
CA HIS A 84 -12.99 3.07 0.33
C HIS A 84 -14.24 3.18 1.20
N GLN A 85 -15.01 2.09 1.29
CA GLN A 85 -16.21 1.98 2.12
C GLN A 85 -15.88 2.00 3.62
N GLU A 86 -14.92 1.18 4.05
CA GLU A 86 -14.56 1.05 5.48
C GLU A 86 -14.01 2.36 6.06
N LEU A 87 -13.32 3.16 5.26
CA LEU A 87 -12.82 4.48 5.65
C LEU A 87 -13.85 5.61 5.44
N ALA A 88 -15.05 5.29 4.95
CA ALA A 88 -16.12 6.23 4.64
C ALA A 88 -15.64 7.43 3.81
N LEU A 89 -14.82 7.17 2.79
CA LEU A 89 -14.25 8.22 1.97
C LEU A 89 -15.31 8.87 1.08
N PRO A 90 -15.20 10.18 0.80
CA PRO A 90 -16.08 10.85 -0.13
C PRO A 90 -15.89 10.33 -1.56
N GLY A 91 -16.93 10.45 -2.39
CA GLY A 91 -16.93 10.00 -3.79
C GLY A 91 -17.57 8.62 -3.98
N ASN A 92 -17.62 8.15 -5.23
CA ASN A 92 -18.18 6.84 -5.53
C ASN A 92 -17.06 5.77 -5.53
N MET A 93 -17.37 4.58 -5.04
CA MET A 93 -16.51 3.40 -5.12
C MET A 93 -16.15 3.06 -6.58
N ASP A 94 -17.02 3.39 -7.54
CA ASP A 94 -16.77 3.17 -8.96
C ASP A 94 -15.71 4.13 -9.54
N ASP A 95 -15.36 5.20 -8.83
CA ASP A 95 -14.32 6.16 -9.23
C ASP A 95 -12.90 5.63 -8.95
N VAL A 96 -12.78 4.43 -8.35
CA VAL A 96 -11.49 3.77 -8.12
C VAL A 96 -10.94 3.24 -9.45
N THR A 97 -10.11 4.05 -10.09
CA THR A 97 -9.47 3.76 -11.38
C THR A 97 -8.09 3.12 -11.23
N ASP A 98 -7.67 2.38 -12.25
CA ASP A 98 -6.32 1.84 -12.34
C ASP A 98 -5.35 2.96 -12.77
N ILE A 99 -4.39 3.28 -11.91
CA ILE A 99 -3.37 4.31 -12.17
C ILE A 99 -2.38 3.84 -13.23
N CYS A 100 -2.18 2.52 -13.36
CA CYS A 100 -1.30 1.92 -14.35
C CYS A 100 -2.00 1.76 -15.72
N GLU A 101 -3.04 2.54 -16.01
CA GLU A 101 -3.73 2.48 -17.30
C GLU A 101 -2.72 2.64 -18.46
N GLY A 102 -2.82 1.74 -19.44
CA GLY A 102 -1.86 1.63 -20.55
C GLY A 102 -0.82 0.51 -20.41
N THR A 103 -0.80 -0.21 -19.29
CA THR A 103 -0.05 -1.48 -19.16
C THR A 103 -0.93 -2.59 -18.56
N ASP A 104 -0.61 -3.84 -18.87
CA ASP A 104 -1.26 -5.05 -18.36
C ASP A 104 -0.41 -5.78 -17.29
N ARG A 105 0.73 -5.22 -16.89
CA ARG A 105 1.70 -5.89 -16.01
C ARG A 105 1.32 -5.84 -14.54
N TYR A 106 0.80 -4.69 -14.10
CA TYR A 106 0.35 -4.43 -12.74
C TYR A 106 -0.84 -3.47 -12.78
N SER A 107 -1.83 -3.72 -11.94
CA SER A 107 -2.86 -2.74 -11.58
C SER A 107 -2.55 -2.05 -10.27
N MET A 108 -2.85 -0.75 -10.18
CA MET A 108 -2.64 0.08 -9.01
C MET A 108 -3.86 0.95 -8.73
N TYR A 109 -4.36 0.91 -7.50
CA TYR A 109 -5.54 1.66 -7.07
C TYR A 109 -5.21 2.47 -5.82
N LYS A 110 -5.48 3.78 -5.85
CA LYS A 110 -5.29 4.68 -4.70
C LYS A 110 -6.62 5.02 -4.06
N VAL A 111 -6.69 4.89 -2.74
CA VAL A 111 -7.89 5.15 -1.94
C VAL A 111 -7.48 5.84 -0.64
N GLY A 112 -7.62 7.18 -0.60
CA GLY A 112 -7.12 7.99 0.52
C GLY A 112 -5.63 7.71 0.80
N PRO A 113 -5.24 7.41 2.06
CA PRO A 113 -3.86 7.10 2.42
C PRO A 113 -3.43 5.66 2.10
N VAL A 114 -4.27 4.86 1.42
CA VAL A 114 -4.01 3.45 1.10
C VAL A 114 -3.75 3.27 -0.40
N LEU A 115 -2.65 2.60 -0.73
CA LEU A 115 -2.29 2.20 -2.09
C LEU A 115 -2.40 0.68 -2.23
N SER A 116 -3.20 0.21 -3.19
CA SER A 116 -3.44 -1.21 -3.47
C SER A 116 -2.81 -1.60 -4.80
N ILE A 117 -1.87 -2.54 -4.79
CA ILE A 117 -1.08 -2.90 -5.99
C ILE A 117 -1.15 -4.40 -6.25
N SER A 118 -1.48 -4.79 -7.47
CA SER A 118 -1.34 -6.18 -7.89
C SER A 118 0.09 -6.48 -8.31
N VAL A 119 0.61 -7.64 -7.93
CA VAL A 119 1.92 -8.14 -8.37
C VAL A 119 1.80 -9.55 -8.92
N SER A 120 2.24 -9.79 -10.14
CA SER A 120 2.27 -11.14 -10.71
C SER A 120 3.24 -12.02 -9.92
N ILE A 121 2.74 -13.11 -9.31
CA ILE A 121 3.60 -14.12 -8.67
C ILE A 121 4.30 -14.92 -9.77
N ALA A 122 5.47 -14.46 -10.19
CA ALA A 122 6.50 -15.35 -10.70
C ALA A 122 7.42 -15.66 -9.53
N ARG A 123 7.18 -16.77 -8.82
CA ARG A 123 8.23 -17.33 -7.96
C ARG A 123 9.42 -17.65 -8.87
N ARG A 124 10.42 -16.78 -8.90
CA ARG A 124 11.74 -17.18 -9.36
C ARG A 124 12.33 -18.02 -8.24
N THR A 125 11.97 -19.30 -8.19
CA THR A 125 12.72 -20.27 -7.40
C THR A 125 14.10 -20.35 -8.03
N HIS A 126 15.06 -19.58 -7.51
CA HIS A 126 16.45 -19.99 -7.53
C HIS A 126 16.58 -21.19 -6.58
N LEU A 127 15.99 -22.32 -6.99
CA LEU A 127 16.40 -23.60 -6.43
C LEU A 127 17.59 -24.02 -7.29
N PRO A 128 18.81 -24.14 -6.74
CA PRO A 128 19.88 -24.78 -7.48
C PRO A 128 19.43 -26.21 -7.79
N ARG A 129 19.23 -26.51 -9.07
CA ARG A 129 19.13 -27.90 -9.52
C ARG A 129 20.51 -28.52 -9.36
N THR A 130 20.82 -29.09 -8.20
CA THR A 130 21.90 -30.07 -8.11
C THR A 130 21.46 -31.30 -8.90
N ARG A 131 22.26 -31.65 -9.91
CA ARG A 131 22.17 -32.93 -10.63
C ARG A 131 22.55 -34.08 -9.70
#